data_AF-A0A661Y1A5-F1
#
_entry.id   AF-A0A661Y1A5-F1
#
_cell.length_a   1.000
_cell.length_b   1.000
_cell.length_c   1.000
_cell.angle_alpha   90.00
_cell.angle_beta   90.00
_cell.angle_gamma   90.00
#
_symmetry.space_group_name_H-M   'P 1'
#
loop_
_entity.id
_entity.type
_entity.pdbx_description
1 polymer ?
#
loop_
_entity_poly.entity_id
_entity_poly.type
_entity_poly.pdbx_seq_one_letter_code
_entity_poly.pdbx_strand_id
1 'polypeptide(L)' 'LLAPPIYTRPADYKGWKVPDILLSGHTAKIEEWREAEALKRTEDRRPDLLDK' A
#
# COMPACT_ATOMS: atom_id res chain seq x y z
N LEU A 1 5.84 1.57 11.44
CA LEU A 1 5.39 0.71 10.32
C LEU A 1 6.26 0.95 9.11
N LEU A 2 6.42 -0.05 8.26
CA LEU A 2 7.12 0.07 6.98
C LEU A 2 6.29 0.89 5.99
N ALA A 3 6.97 1.55 5.04
CA ALA A 3 6.30 2.35 4.04
C ALA A 3 5.38 1.50 3.13
N PRO A 4 4.17 1.98 2.81
CA PRO A 4 3.28 1.30 1.88
C PRO A 4 3.90 1.21 0.48
N PRO A 5 3.42 0.30 -0.37
CA PRO A 5 3.87 0.22 -1.76
C PRO A 5 3.51 1.49 -2.53
N ILE A 6 4.46 1.99 -3.33
CA ILE A 6 4.30 3.20 -4.15
C ILE A 6 4.12 2.78 -5.60
N TYR A 7 3.10 3.35 -6.23
CA TYR A 7 2.79 3.15 -7.63
C TYR A 7 2.97 4.46 -8.39
N THR A 8 3.36 4.35 -9.65
CA THR A 8 3.49 5.47 -10.58
C THR A 8 3.04 5.02 -11.97
N ARG A 9 2.99 5.95 -12.91
CA ARG A 9 2.63 5.67 -14.30
C ARG A 9 3.63 4.68 -14.93
N PRO A 10 3.19 3.77 -15.82
CA PRO A 10 1.83 3.58 -16.36
C PRO A 10 0.89 2.77 -15.44
N ALA A 11 -0.43 2.81 -15.72
CA ALA A 11 -1.44 2.13 -14.91
C ALA A 11 -1.37 0.58 -14.97
N ASP A 12 -0.81 0.03 -16.05
CA ASP A 12 -0.48 -1.38 -16.19
C ASP A 12 0.98 -1.47 -16.64
N TYR A 13 1.79 -2.21 -15.90
CA TYR A 13 3.18 -2.47 -16.23
C TYR A 13 3.47 -3.97 -16.14
N LYS A 14 3.75 -4.61 -17.28
CA LYS A 14 4.04 -6.06 -17.36
C LYS A 14 2.93 -6.93 -16.74
N GLY A 15 1.66 -6.51 -16.82
CA GLY A 15 0.52 -7.20 -16.23
C GLY A 15 0.30 -6.87 -14.74
N TRP A 16 1.14 -6.02 -14.14
CA TRP A 16 0.91 -5.47 -12.81
C TRP A 16 0.07 -4.22 -12.91
N LYS A 17 -1.15 -4.32 -12.39
CA LYS A 17 -2.11 -3.21 -12.39
C LYS A 17 -1.97 -2.41 -11.10
N VAL A 18 -2.08 -1.10 -11.25
CA VAL A 18 -2.26 -0.20 -10.10
C VAL A 18 -3.61 -0.52 -9.46
N PRO A 19 -3.68 -0.66 -8.12
CA PRO A 19 -4.95 -0.86 -7.41
C PRO A 19 -5.98 0.22 -7.75
N ASP A 20 -7.22 -0.19 -8.03
CA ASP A 20 -8.31 0.73 -8.42
C ASP A 20 -8.57 1.80 -7.36
N ILE A 21 -8.33 1.49 -6.08
CA ILE A 21 -8.45 2.43 -4.97
C ILE A 21 -7.54 3.65 -5.14
N LEU A 22 -6.33 3.47 -5.69
CA LEU A 22 -5.37 4.54 -5.95
C LEU A 22 -5.75 5.38 -7.17
N LEU A 23 -6.59 4.84 -8.06
CA LEU A 23 -7.12 5.53 -9.23
C LEU A 23 -8.45 6.25 -8.94
N SER A 24 -9.08 5.95 -7.79
CA SER A 24 -10.43 6.42 -7.46
C SER A 24 -10.52 7.92 -7.10
N GLY A 25 -9.40 8.57 -6.76
CA GLY A 25 -9.38 9.95 -6.27
C GLY A 25 -9.99 10.16 -4.87
N HIS A 26 -10.39 9.08 -4.18
CA HIS A 26 -10.94 9.15 -2.83
C HIS A 26 -9.84 9.16 -1.77
N THR A 27 -9.38 10.36 -1.38
CA THR A 27 -8.24 10.53 -0.46
C THR A 27 -8.39 9.74 0.85
N ALA A 28 -9.55 9.77 1.51
CA ALA A 28 -9.76 9.05 2.77
C ALA A 28 -9.55 7.53 2.62
N LYS A 29 -10.13 6.93 1.58
CA LYS A 29 -9.96 5.50 1.29
C LYS A 29 -8.54 5.14 0.87
N ILE A 30 -7.83 6.07 0.23
CA ILE A 30 -6.43 5.88 -0.17
C ILE A 30 -5.54 5.84 1.08
N GLU A 31 -5.76 6.72 2.05
CA GLU A 31 -5.01 6.71 3.31
C GLU A 31 -5.31 5.44 4.12
N GLU A 32 -6.57 5.03 4.25
CA GLU A 32 -6.94 3.76 4.89
C GLU A 32 -6.25 2.56 4.23
N TRP A 33 -6.22 2.52 2.90
CA TRP A 33 -5.52 1.47 2.16
C TRP A 33 -4.00 1.50 2.36
N ARG A 34 -3.40 2.69 2.42
CA ARG A 34 -1.96 2.85 2.68
C ARG A 34 -1.58 2.38 4.08
N GLU A 35 -2.39 2.69 5.09
CA GLU A 35 -2.17 2.23 6.46
C GLU A 35 -2.26 0.70 6.56
N ALA A 36 -3.28 0.10 5.94
CA ALA A 36 -3.45 -1.35 5.91
C ALA A 36 -2.27 -2.06 5.23
N GLU A 37 -1.81 -1.57 4.08
CA GLU A 37 -0.66 -2.15 3.37
C GLU A 37 0.66 -1.94 4.12
N ALA A 38 0.82 -0.80 4.80
CA ALA A 38 1.97 -0.54 5.66
C ALA A 38 2.02 -1.53 6.84
N LEU A 39 0.88 -1.78 7.48
CA LEU A 39 0.76 -2.76 8.57
C LEU A 39 1.10 -4.17 8.08
N LYS A 40 0.44 -4.63 7.02
CA LYS A 40 0.68 -5.94 6.40
C LYS A 40 2.14 -6.14 6.01
N ARG A 41 2.76 -5.14 5.38
CA ARG A 41 4.18 -5.19 5.01
C ARG A 41 5.09 -5.27 6.24
N THR A 42 4.70 -4.62 7.33
CA THR A 42 5.43 -4.68 8.60
C THR A 42 5.31 -6.08 9.20
N GLU A 43 4.11 -6.65 9.28
CA GLU A 43 3.88 -8.03 9.75
C GLU A 43 4.71 -9.04 8.95
N ASP A 44 4.71 -8.94 7.62
CA ASP A 44 5.40 -9.88 6.74
C ASP A 44 6.94 -9.81 6.83
N ARG A 45 7.50 -8.61 7.02
CA ARG A 45 8.97 -8.40 6.90
C ARG A 45 9.68 -8.11 8.21
N ARG A 46 9.00 -7.42 9.12
CA ARG A 46 9.53 -6.90 10.39
C ARG A 46 8.45 -6.98 11.46
N PRO A 47 7.97 -8.19 11.81
CA PRO A 47 6.97 -8.36 12.86
C PRO A 47 7.47 -7.81 14.21
N ASP A 48 8.78 -7.77 14.41
CA ASP A 48 9.45 -7.17 15.56
C ASP A 48 9.13 -5.68 15.80
N LEU A 49 8.62 -4.97 14.79
CA LEU A 49 8.22 -3.56 14.92
C LEU A 49 6.79 -3.38 15.47
N LEU A 50 6.02 -4.46 15.64
CA LEU A 50 4.63 -4.43 16.11
C LEU A 50 4.48 -4.78 17.60
N ASP A 51 5.45 -5.51 18.16
CA ASP A 51 5.46 -5.95 19.56
C ASP A 51 5.91 -4.86 20.55
N LYS A 52 5.73 -3.57 20.23
CA LYS A 52 6.20 -2.44 21.05
C LYS A 52 5.08 -1.56 21.57
#